data_AF-A0A183NLG5-F1
#
_entry.id   AF-A0A183NLG5-F1
#
_cell.length_a   1.000
_cell.length_b   1.000
_cell.length_c   1.000
_cell.angle_alpha   90.00
_cell.angle_beta   90.00
_cell.angle_gamma   90.00
#
_symmetry.space_group_name_H-M   'P 1'
#
loop_
_entity.id
_entity.type
_entity.pdbx_description
1 polymer ?
#
loop_
_entity_poly.entity_id
_entity_poly.type
_entity_poly.pdbx_seq_one_letter_code
_entity_poly.pdbx_strand_id
1 'polypeptide(L)'
;YYSLDESFLREFVGRRLSNKSRRELSDIAERCELQLRSCKRQFDNLSCVARRTEDLPGPLTDNIKNCFLLPEWLAECYAAVIFIASNRYIYTKTFDNLTGFDIKYDATVFQLQVQHIMTALKTVIKLYDG
;
A
#
# COMPACT_ATOMS: atom_id res chain seq x y z
N TYR A 1 -17.15 5.09 4.56
CA TYR A 1 -16.10 6.10 4.81
C TYR A 1 -14.73 5.63 4.32
N TYR A 2 -14.29 4.41 4.66
CA TYR A 2 -13.01 3.82 4.23
C TYR A 2 -12.98 3.25 2.79
N SER A 3 -14.04 3.45 1.98
CA SER A 3 -14.04 2.96 0.61
C SER A 3 -12.95 3.65 -0.23
N LEU A 4 -12.30 2.83 -1.04
CA LEU A 4 -11.31 3.23 -2.03
C LEU A 4 -11.95 3.12 -3.42
N ASP A 5 -11.75 4.14 -4.23
CA ASP A 5 -12.19 4.19 -5.62
C ASP A 5 -11.08 3.62 -6.51
N GLU A 6 -11.47 2.75 -7.43
CA GLU A 6 -10.53 2.06 -8.30
C GLU A 6 -9.78 3.01 -9.24
N SER A 7 -10.45 4.05 -9.75
CA SER A 7 -9.82 5.06 -10.61
C SER A 7 -8.78 5.88 -9.84
N PHE A 8 -9.10 6.23 -8.59
CA PHE A 8 -8.15 6.89 -7.68
C PHE A 8 -6.94 5.99 -7.42
N LEU A 9 -7.15 4.71 -7.13
CA LEU A 9 -6.04 3.78 -6.85
C LEU A 9 -5.13 3.64 -8.08
N ARG A 10 -5.66 3.49 -9.29
CA ARG A 10 -4.84 3.42 -10.51
C ARG A 10 -3.91 4.63 -10.68
N GLU A 11 -4.43 5.83 -10.49
CA GLU A 11 -3.64 7.07 -10.59
C GLU A 11 -2.68 7.30 -9.42
N PHE A 12 -3.02 6.75 -8.25
CA PHE A 12 -2.23 6.89 -7.04
C PHE A 12 -1.13 5.82 -6.92
N VAL A 13 -1.32 4.64 -7.52
CA VAL A 13 -0.34 3.56 -7.53
C VAL A 13 0.99 4.08 -8.05
N GLY A 14 2.07 3.70 -7.38
CA GLY A 14 3.40 4.20 -7.67
C GLY A 14 3.67 5.62 -7.17
N ARG A 15 2.82 6.21 -6.31
CA ARG A 15 3.12 7.45 -5.56
C ARG A 15 3.36 7.14 -4.08
N ARG A 16 4.13 8.01 -3.40
CA ARG A 16 4.36 7.91 -1.95
C ARG A 16 3.24 8.61 -1.19
N LEU A 17 2.89 8.10 -0.02
CA LEU A 17 2.07 8.83 0.96
C LEU A 17 2.89 10.01 1.51
N SER A 18 2.84 11.15 0.80
CA SER A 18 3.71 12.30 1.03
C SER A 18 2.96 13.62 0.87
N ASN A 19 3.51 14.69 1.46
CA ASN A 19 2.98 16.05 1.27
C ASN A 19 2.97 16.49 -0.19
N LYS A 20 3.90 15.99 -1.02
CA LYS A 20 3.90 16.23 -2.46
C LYS A 20 2.67 15.61 -3.11
N SER A 21 2.46 14.31 -2.92
CA SER A 21 1.30 13.60 -3.49
C SER A 21 -0.03 14.15 -2.97
N ARG A 22 -0.07 14.67 -1.74
CA ARG A 22 -1.24 15.38 -1.21
C ARG A 22 -1.59 16.65 -2.00
N ARG A 23 -0.59 17.40 -2.47
CA ARG A 23 -0.80 18.63 -3.27
C ARG A 23 -1.30 18.33 -4.68
N GLU A 24 -0.92 17.17 -5.22
CA GLU A 24 -1.32 16.69 -6.56
C GLU A 24 -2.74 16.08 -6.60
N LEU A 25 -3.46 16.04 -5.47
CA LEU A 25 -4.79 15.42 -5.40
C LEU A 25 -5.85 16.17 -6.22
N SER A 26 -5.68 17.48 -6.50
CA SER A 26 -6.55 18.23 -7.42
C SER A 26 -6.48 17.63 -8.82
N ASP A 27 -5.27 17.39 -9.29
CA ASP A 27 -5.01 16.95 -10.65
C ASP A 27 -5.41 15.48 -10.81
N ILE A 28 -5.21 14.66 -9.77
CA ILE A 28 -5.74 13.29 -9.74
C ILE A 28 -7.26 13.30 -9.76
N ALA A 29 -7.92 14.17 -8.98
CA ALA A 29 -9.37 14.27 -8.96
C ALA A 29 -9.93 14.66 -10.34
N GLU A 30 -9.28 15.58 -11.04
CA GLU A 30 -9.64 15.96 -12.42
C GLU A 30 -9.47 14.79 -13.38
N ARG A 31 -8.32 14.09 -13.39
CA ARG A 31 -8.08 12.93 -14.28
C ARG A 31 -9.01 11.75 -14.03
N CYS A 32 -9.42 11.52 -12.80
CA CYS A 32 -10.33 10.43 -12.43
C CYS A 32 -11.81 10.82 -12.51
N GLU A 33 -12.15 12.07 -12.83
CA GLU A 33 -13.52 12.61 -12.74
C GLU A 33 -14.15 12.42 -11.35
N LEU A 34 -13.33 12.51 -10.30
CA LEU A 34 -13.75 12.35 -8.91
C LEU A 34 -13.86 13.70 -8.21
N GLN A 35 -14.70 13.75 -7.18
CA GLN A 35 -14.73 14.89 -6.27
C GLN A 35 -13.41 15.00 -5.48
N LEU A 36 -12.77 16.17 -5.46
CA LEU A 36 -11.53 16.39 -4.70
C LEU A 36 -11.65 16.01 -3.22
N ARG A 37 -12.83 16.23 -2.60
CA ARG A 37 -13.09 15.78 -1.22
C ARG A 37 -13.01 14.26 -1.08
N SER A 38 -13.43 13.50 -2.09
CA SER A 38 -13.30 12.04 -2.12
C SER A 38 -11.83 11.61 -2.18
N CYS A 39 -11.04 12.19 -3.10
CA CYS A 39 -9.60 11.91 -3.22
C CYS A 39 -8.83 12.24 -1.93
N LYS A 40 -9.13 13.40 -1.30
CA LYS A 40 -8.57 13.77 0.00
C LYS A 40 -8.89 12.76 1.09
N ARG A 41 -10.17 12.35 1.21
CA ARG A 41 -10.59 11.32 2.17
C ARG A 41 -9.84 10.01 1.98
N GLN A 42 -9.73 9.54 0.73
CA GLN A 42 -9.04 8.29 0.43
C GLN A 42 -7.54 8.36 0.77
N PHE A 43 -6.86 9.45 0.39
CA PHE A 43 -5.46 9.68 0.74
C PHE A 43 -5.25 9.79 2.27
N ASP A 44 -6.15 10.50 2.96
CA ASP A 44 -6.11 10.65 4.42
C ASP A 44 -6.28 9.31 5.13
N ASN A 45 -7.22 8.49 4.67
CA ASN A 45 -7.41 7.14 5.20
C ASN A 45 -6.15 6.29 4.99
N LEU A 46 -5.58 6.26 3.78
CA LEU A 46 -4.35 5.51 3.49
C LEU A 46 -3.18 5.98 4.38
N SER A 47 -3.02 7.29 4.53
CA SER A 47 -1.95 7.88 5.34
C SER A 47 -2.12 7.61 6.84
N CYS A 48 -3.37 7.59 7.31
CA CYS A 48 -3.70 7.28 8.69
C CYS A 48 -3.46 5.80 9.00
N VAL A 49 -3.96 4.92 8.14
CA VAL A 49 -3.79 3.47 8.27
C VAL A 49 -2.31 3.11 8.28
N ALA A 50 -1.54 3.57 7.27
CA ALA A 50 -0.11 3.28 7.18
C ALA A 50 0.65 3.65 8.47
N ARG A 51 0.47 4.88 8.95
CA ARG A 51 1.13 5.38 10.16
C ARG A 51 0.68 4.64 11.42
N ARG A 52 -0.59 4.23 11.49
CA ARG A 52 -1.11 3.55 12.68
C ARG A 52 -0.60 2.11 12.78
N THR A 53 -0.21 1.51 11.66
CA THR A 53 0.23 0.12 11.57
C THR A 53 1.72 -0.08 11.36
N GLU A 54 2.50 0.98 11.07
CA GLU A 54 3.91 0.85 10.67
C GLU A 54 4.80 0.19 11.73
N ASP A 55 4.54 0.44 13.01
CA ASP A 55 5.32 -0.10 14.13
C ASP A 55 4.66 -1.31 14.80
N LEU A 56 3.51 -1.77 14.30
CA LEU A 56 2.80 -2.89 14.90
C LEU A 56 3.42 -4.23 14.45
N PRO A 57 3.69 -5.16 15.39
CA PRO A 57 4.17 -6.49 15.03
C PRO A 57 3.06 -7.30 14.35
N GLY A 58 3.45 -8.31 13.56
CA GLY A 58 2.52 -9.24 12.92
C GLY A 58 2.05 -8.82 11.51
N PRO A 59 1.08 -9.55 10.93
CA PRO A 59 0.61 -9.30 9.58
C PRO A 59 -0.09 -7.94 9.45
N LEU A 60 0.28 -7.17 8.42
CA LEU A 60 -0.30 -5.84 8.17
C LEU A 60 -1.82 -5.89 8.02
N THR A 61 -2.36 -6.87 7.29
CA THR A 61 -3.81 -7.05 7.11
C THR A 61 -4.54 -7.22 8.44
N ASP A 62 -4.01 -8.04 9.36
CA ASP A 62 -4.61 -8.24 10.68
C ASP A 62 -4.52 -6.98 11.54
N ASN A 63 -3.39 -6.27 11.48
CA ASN A 63 -3.23 -4.98 12.16
C ASN A 63 -4.26 -3.95 11.67
N ILE A 64 -4.51 -3.88 10.35
CA ILE A 64 -5.52 -3.00 9.77
C ILE A 64 -6.93 -3.39 10.22
N LYS A 65 -7.29 -4.67 10.14
CA LYS A 65 -8.61 -5.18 10.61
C LYS A 65 -8.84 -4.83 12.06
N ASN A 66 -7.87 -5.08 12.92
CA ASN A 66 -8.03 -4.88 14.36
C ASN A 66 -8.03 -3.40 14.75
N CYS A 67 -7.25 -2.56 14.07
CA CYS A 67 -7.19 -1.13 14.37
C CYS A 67 -8.36 -0.33 13.79
N PHE A 68 -8.91 -0.74 12.65
CA PHE A 68 -9.90 0.04 11.90
C PHE A 68 -11.24 -0.68 11.70
N LEU A 69 -11.38 -1.91 12.18
CA LEU A 69 -12.59 -2.74 12.10
C LEU A 69 -13.10 -2.90 10.66
N LEU A 70 -12.16 -3.03 9.72
CA LEU A 70 -12.47 -3.23 8.30
C LEU A 70 -12.74 -4.70 7.99
N PRO A 71 -13.62 -5.01 7.02
CA PRO A 71 -13.74 -6.38 6.51
C PRO A 71 -12.45 -6.83 5.84
N GLU A 72 -12.21 -8.14 5.83
CA GLU A 72 -10.98 -8.77 5.31
C GLU A 72 -10.54 -8.20 3.96
N TRP A 73 -11.44 -8.27 2.97
CA TRP A 73 -11.15 -7.85 1.60
C TRP A 73 -10.69 -6.39 1.52
N LEU A 74 -11.22 -5.51 2.38
CA LEU A 74 -10.85 -4.10 2.38
C LEU A 74 -9.51 -3.90 3.08
N ALA A 75 -9.25 -4.62 4.17
CA ALA A 75 -7.96 -4.58 4.83
C ALA A 75 -6.83 -5.09 3.93
N GLU A 76 -7.07 -6.15 3.15
CA GLU A 76 -6.15 -6.64 2.12
C GLU A 76 -5.85 -5.56 1.08
N CYS A 77 -6.88 -4.86 0.58
CA CYS A 77 -6.70 -3.75 -0.35
C CYS A 77 -5.84 -2.62 0.25
N TYR A 78 -6.09 -2.21 1.49
CA TYR A 78 -5.26 -1.20 2.17
C TYR A 78 -3.82 -1.67 2.35
N ALA A 79 -3.62 -2.92 2.79
CA ALA A 79 -2.30 -3.50 2.99
C ALA A 79 -1.49 -3.49 1.68
N ALA A 80 -2.10 -3.92 0.57
CA ALA A 80 -1.45 -3.93 -0.75
C ALA A 80 -1.06 -2.52 -1.21
N VAL A 81 -1.97 -1.55 -1.12
CA VAL A 81 -1.70 -0.16 -1.57
C VAL A 81 -0.60 0.49 -0.72
N ILE A 82 -0.64 0.32 0.60
CA ILE A 82 0.38 0.86 1.52
C ILE A 82 1.73 0.22 1.24
N PHE A 83 1.77 -1.10 1.05
CA PHE A 83 2.99 -1.83 0.75
C PHE A 83 3.64 -1.35 -0.55
N ILE A 84 2.86 -1.20 -1.63
CA ILE A 84 3.34 -0.67 -2.92
C ILE A 84 3.83 0.78 -2.76
N ALA A 85 3.08 1.64 -2.07
CA ALA A 85 3.43 3.04 -1.86
C ALA A 85 4.74 3.20 -1.06
N SER A 86 4.99 2.31 -0.09
CA SER A 86 6.21 2.29 0.73
C SER A 86 7.41 1.70 0.01
N ASN A 87 7.21 0.75 -0.91
CA ASN A 87 8.27 0.00 -1.59
C ASN A 87 8.41 0.32 -3.09
N ARG A 88 7.87 1.47 -3.53
CA ARG A 88 7.76 1.94 -4.93
C ARG A 88 8.98 1.64 -5.84
N TYR A 89 10.20 1.75 -5.33
CA TYR A 89 11.42 1.54 -6.13
C TYR A 89 11.52 0.15 -6.77
N ILE A 90 10.89 -0.86 -6.16
CA ILE A 90 10.81 -2.22 -6.68
C ILE A 90 9.84 -2.30 -7.88
N TYR A 91 8.85 -1.41 -7.95
CA TYR A 91 7.71 -1.48 -8.88
C TYR A 91 7.83 -0.55 -10.08
N THR A 92 8.66 0.50 -10.03
CA THR A 92 8.86 1.43 -11.18
C THR A 92 9.64 0.84 -12.36
N LYS A 93 10.11 -0.42 -12.28
CA LYS A 93 10.79 -1.12 -13.39
C LYS A 93 9.95 -2.20 -14.07
N THR A 94 8.78 -2.55 -13.55
CA THR A 94 8.05 -3.77 -13.97
C THR A 94 6.59 -3.52 -14.38
N PHE A 95 6.03 -2.32 -14.16
CA PHE A 95 4.58 -2.08 -14.23
C PHE A 95 4.14 -1.02 -15.26
N ASP A 96 4.71 -1.04 -16.47
CA ASP A 96 4.20 -0.16 -17.55
C ASP A 96 2.84 -0.62 -18.12
N ASN A 97 2.31 -1.82 -17.78
CA ASN A 97 1.16 -2.40 -18.52
C ASN A 97 0.13 -3.26 -17.72
N LEU A 98 0.03 -3.21 -16.38
CA LEU A 98 -0.91 -4.11 -15.67
C LEU A 98 -2.21 -3.43 -15.22
N THR A 99 -3.34 -4.08 -15.55
CA THR A 99 -4.71 -3.65 -15.20
C THR A 99 -5.14 -4.25 -13.85
N GLY A 100 -6.22 -3.72 -13.26
CA GLY A 100 -6.61 -3.88 -11.85
C GLY A 100 -6.89 -5.30 -11.32
N PHE A 101 -6.79 -6.34 -12.16
CA PHE A 101 -7.02 -7.73 -11.76
C PHE A 101 -5.75 -8.47 -11.28
N ASP A 102 -4.54 -7.95 -11.56
CA ASP A 102 -3.27 -8.63 -11.20
C ASP A 102 -2.79 -8.39 -9.75
N ILE A 103 -3.45 -7.50 -9.00
CA ILE A 103 -3.03 -7.10 -7.65
C ILE A 103 -3.23 -8.24 -6.62
N LYS A 104 -4.13 -9.20 -6.87
CA LYS A 104 -4.39 -10.32 -5.94
C LYS A 104 -3.39 -11.47 -6.04
N TYR A 105 -2.82 -11.72 -7.22
CA TYR A 105 -1.88 -12.82 -7.41
C TYR A 105 -0.49 -12.47 -6.89
N ASP A 106 -0.10 -11.19 -6.97
CA ASP A 106 1.23 -10.76 -6.62
C ASP A 106 1.44 -10.63 -5.11
N ALA A 107 0.43 -10.20 -4.33
CA ALA A 107 0.59 -9.99 -2.88
C ALA A 107 1.02 -11.25 -2.11
N THR A 108 0.52 -12.43 -2.48
CA THR A 108 0.84 -13.70 -1.79
C THR A 108 2.24 -14.23 -2.16
N VAL A 109 2.61 -14.12 -3.44
CA VAL A 109 3.95 -14.49 -3.93
C VAL A 109 5.01 -13.48 -3.42
N PHE A 110 4.65 -12.21 -3.31
CA PHE A 110 5.50 -11.18 -2.72
C PHE A 110 5.67 -11.35 -1.21
N GLN A 111 4.62 -11.72 -0.47
CA GLN A 111 4.73 -12.03 0.95
C GLN A 111 5.77 -13.14 1.19
N LEU A 112 5.79 -14.16 0.32
CA LEU A 112 6.78 -15.24 0.34
C LEU A 112 8.20 -14.74 -0.03
N GLN A 113 8.35 -13.90 -1.05
CA GLN A 113 9.66 -13.35 -1.44
C GLN A 113 10.24 -12.41 -0.38
N VAL A 114 9.42 -11.54 0.22
CA VAL A 114 9.83 -10.66 1.32
C VAL A 114 10.17 -11.47 2.56
N GLN A 115 9.39 -12.51 2.89
CA GLN A 115 9.71 -13.41 4.01
C GLN A 115 11.05 -14.13 3.79
N HIS A 116 11.36 -14.56 2.56
CA HIS A 116 12.66 -15.17 2.23
C HIS A 116 13.82 -14.17 2.34
N ILE A 117 13.66 -12.94 1.85
CA ILE A 117 14.68 -11.88 1.96
C ILE A 117 14.94 -11.50 3.42
N MET A 118 13.88 -11.35 4.22
CA MET A 118 14.00 -11.04 5.65
C MET A 118 14.60 -12.19 6.46
N THR A 119 14.35 -13.44 6.06
CA THR A 119 14.98 -14.62 6.68
C THR A 119 16.47 -14.70 6.32
N ALA A 120 16.83 -14.45 5.06
CA ALA A 120 18.22 -14.41 4.62
C ALA A 120 19.03 -13.31 5.35
N LEU A 121 18.45 -12.12 5.52
CA LEU A 121 19.08 -11.03 6.26
C LEU A 121 19.30 -11.36 7.74
N LYS A 122 18.34 -11.99 8.41
CA LYS A 122 18.50 -12.44 9.81
C LYS A 122 19.59 -13.50 9.97
N THR A 123 19.75 -14.39 9.00
CA THR A 123 20.82 -15.40 9.00
C THR A 123 22.19 -14.75 8.79
N VAL A 124 22.31 -13.78 7.87
CA VAL A 124 23.57 -13.04 7.66
C VAL A 124 23.94 -12.25 8.92
N ILE A 125 22.99 -11.54 9.54
CA ILE A 125 23.24 -10.79 10.78
C ILE A 125 23.74 -11.72 11.90
N LYS A 126 23.11 -12.89 12.08
CA LYS A 126 23.58 -13.90 13.06
C LYS A 126 24.97 -14.48 12.78
N LEU A 127 25.43 -14.44 11.52
CA LEU A 127 26.77 -14.90 11.15
C LEU A 127 27.85 -13.82 11.35
N TYR A 128 27.45 -12.55 11.50
CA TYR A 128 28.35 -11.42 11.73
C TYR A 128 28.35 -10.91 13.18
N ASP A 129 27.31 -11.23 13.97
CA ASP A 129 27.22 -10.93 15.40
C ASP A 129 27.69 -12.11 16.30
N GLY A 130 28.52 -13.01 15.76
CA GLY A 130 29.12 -14.15 16.45
C GLY A 130 30.63 -14.08 16.50
#